data_AF-A0A8S0G2D2-F1
#
_entry.id   AF-A0A8S0G2D2-F1
#
_cell.length_a   1.000
_cell.length_b   1.000
_cell.length_c   1.000
_cell.angle_alpha   90.00
_cell.angle_beta   90.00
_cell.angle_gamma   90.00
#
_symmetry.space_group_name_H-M   'P 1'
#
loop_
_entity.id
_entity.type
_entity.pdbx_description
1 polymer ?
#
loop_
_entity_poly.entity_id
_entity_poly.type
_entity_poly.pdbx_seq_one_letter_code
_entity_poly.pdbx_strand_id
1 'polypeptide(L)'
;MGEVISVFEYDLLGSDKAASVGAKLVPPLVFNYLEALSLASNQGSQFLKLTSRSGFKLLQVQNYAGMLSTPHGFQLEILPKVGKNLTAANARQTLLTMLSHLPGFRHIETQQATLQAQRMPLLEIFIHQFLHSVSQLLKQGLRSDYVM
;
A
#
# COMPACT_ATOMS: atom_id res chain seq x y z
N MET A 1 -12.12 -1.24 11.69
CA MET A 1 -11.66 -0.89 10.32
C MET A 1 -10.66 0.22 10.49
N GLY A 2 -9.44 0.05 9.97
CA GLY A 2 -8.39 1.05 10.12
C GLY A 2 -8.59 2.22 9.17
N GLU A 3 -8.15 3.41 9.56
CA GLU A 3 -8.21 4.59 8.69
C GLU A 3 -7.14 4.47 7.59
N VAL A 4 -7.53 4.69 6.33
CA VAL A 4 -6.65 4.52 5.18
C VAL A 4 -6.16 5.88 4.69
N ILE A 5 -4.84 6.04 4.61
CA ILE A 5 -4.17 7.22 4.09
C ILE A 5 -3.51 6.85 2.77
N SER A 6 -4.05 7.33 1.64
CA SER A 6 -3.47 7.06 0.31
C SER A 6 -2.42 8.10 -0.08
N VAL A 7 -1.19 7.70 -0.34
CA VAL A 7 -0.08 8.55 -0.80
C VAL A 7 0.50 8.00 -2.09
N PHE A 8 1.27 8.79 -2.83
CA PHE A 8 2.01 8.28 -3.99
C PHE A 8 3.47 8.03 -3.65
N GLU A 9 4.13 7.24 -4.48
CA GLU A 9 5.60 7.18 -4.51
C GLU A 9 6.21 8.59 -4.58
N TYR A 10 7.31 8.79 -3.85
CA TYR A 10 8.04 10.07 -3.75
C TYR A 10 7.28 11.22 -3.05
N ASP A 11 6.07 10.98 -2.53
CA ASP A 11 5.38 11.97 -1.71
C ASP A 11 6.08 12.18 -0.36
N LEU A 12 5.92 13.39 0.16
CA LEU A 12 6.42 13.79 1.48
C LEU A 12 5.32 13.61 2.51
N LEU A 13 5.65 13.01 3.64
CA LEU A 13 4.80 12.83 4.81
C LEU A 13 5.30 13.73 5.93
N GLY A 14 4.40 14.35 6.68
CA GLY A 14 4.75 15.16 7.84
C GLY A 14 3.61 15.26 8.85
N SER A 15 3.95 15.72 10.06
CA SER A 15 3.00 15.95 11.15
C SER A 15 2.64 17.44 11.27
N ASP A 16 1.42 17.70 11.74
CA ASP A 16 0.81 18.96 12.23
C ASP A 16 0.95 20.22 11.34
N LYS A 17 2.16 20.67 11.02
CA LYS A 17 2.44 21.94 10.31
C LYS A 17 3.15 21.77 8.95
N ALA A 18 3.49 20.52 8.60
CA ALA A 18 4.18 20.18 7.36
C ALA A 18 3.35 20.40 6.08
N ALA A 19 2.03 20.64 6.17
CA ALA A 19 1.16 20.88 5.02
C ALA A 19 1.60 22.09 4.18
N SER A 20 2.17 23.11 4.83
CA SER A 20 2.71 24.31 4.17
C SER A 20 3.85 24.02 3.18
N VAL A 21 4.48 22.84 3.28
CA VAL A 21 5.62 22.41 2.45
C VAL A 21 5.18 21.45 1.32
N GLY A 22 3.86 21.25 1.15
CA GLY A 22 3.31 20.29 0.20
C GLY A 22 3.42 18.83 0.64
N ALA A 23 3.61 18.59 1.94
CA ALA A 23 3.60 17.26 2.51
C ALA A 23 2.18 16.81 2.87
N LYS A 24 1.92 15.52 2.68
CA LYS A 24 0.70 14.86 3.14
C LYS A 24 0.75 14.72 4.66
N LEU A 25 -0.29 15.21 5.33
CA LEU A 25 -0.39 15.11 6.77
C LEU A 25 -0.71 13.67 7.19
N VAL A 26 0.05 13.17 8.16
CA VAL A 26 -0.21 11.92 8.84
C VAL A 26 -0.26 12.16 10.35
N PRO A 27 -1.06 11.39 11.12
CA PRO A 27 -1.09 11.52 12.57
C PRO A 27 0.29 11.40 13.20
N PRO A 28 0.62 12.15 14.28
CA PRO A 28 1.93 12.10 14.92
C PRO A 28 2.36 10.68 15.33
N LEU A 29 1.41 9.86 15.80
CA LEU A 29 1.63 8.45 16.16
C LEU A 29 2.14 7.64 14.96
N VAL A 30 1.51 7.82 13.79
CA VAL A 30 1.90 7.15 12.55
C VAL A 30 3.26 7.67 12.08
N PHE A 31 3.49 8.98 12.15
CA PHE A 31 4.76 9.59 11.77
C PHE A 31 5.93 9.03 12.58
N ASN A 32 5.80 8.99 13.91
CA ASN A 32 6.84 8.48 14.81
C ASN A 32 7.14 7.00 14.55
N TYR A 33 6.11 6.20 14.27
CA TYR A 33 6.30 4.79 13.89
C TYR A 33 7.04 4.63 12.57
N LEU A 34 6.65 5.37 11.53
CA LEU A 34 7.30 5.34 10.21
C LEU A 34 8.75 5.85 10.29
N GLU A 35 9.02 6.82 11.16
CA GLU A 35 10.36 7.30 11.45
C GLU A 35 11.22 6.24 12.12
N ALA A 36 10.70 5.58 13.16
CA ALA A 36 11.39 4.48 13.82
C ALA A 36 11.69 3.34 12.83
N LEU A 37 10.76 3.01 11.93
CA LEU A 37 10.99 2.04 10.86
C LEU A 37 12.10 2.46 9.89
N SER A 38 12.19 3.75 9.56
CA SER A 38 13.24 4.28 8.68
C SER A 38 14.62 4.17 9.31
N LEU A 39 14.70 4.32 10.64
CA LEU A 39 15.95 4.25 11.41
C LEU A 39 16.35 2.81 11.81
N ALA A 40 15.39 1.92 12.04
CA ALA A 40 15.64 0.57 12.55
C ALA A 40 16.28 -0.40 11.53
N SER A 41 16.15 -0.11 10.24
CA SER A 41 16.76 -0.90 9.19
C SER A 41 18.27 -0.61 9.10
N ASN A 42 19.11 -1.62 9.37
CA ASN A 42 20.57 -1.54 9.18
C ASN A 42 21.01 -1.21 7.73
N GLN A 43 20.09 -1.21 6.76
CA GLN A 43 20.31 -0.81 5.37
C GLN A 43 19.41 0.36 4.90
N GLY A 44 18.72 1.04 5.82
CA GLY A 44 17.65 1.98 5.47
C GLY A 44 16.40 1.27 4.97
N SER A 45 15.21 1.70 5.36
CA SER A 45 13.97 1.15 4.84
C SER A 45 13.94 1.61 3.39
N GLN A 46 14.16 0.70 2.44
CA GLN A 46 14.26 1.05 1.01
C GLN A 46 13.04 1.84 0.49
N PHE A 47 11.94 1.84 1.26
CA PHE A 47 10.67 2.49 0.97
C PHE A 47 10.43 3.83 1.69
N LEU A 48 11.24 4.23 2.70
CA LEU A 48 11.12 5.53 3.39
C LEU A 48 12.48 6.16 3.69
N LYS A 49 12.59 7.47 3.42
CA LYS A 49 13.77 8.27 3.70
C LYS A 49 13.42 9.45 4.59
N LEU A 50 14.13 9.59 5.70
CA LEU A 50 14.06 10.80 6.52
C LEU A 50 14.66 12.00 5.79
N THR A 51 13.93 13.10 5.73
CA THR A 51 14.36 14.36 5.10
C THR A 51 13.92 15.56 5.93
N SER A 52 14.54 16.72 5.70
CA SER A 52 14.18 17.97 6.36
C SER A 52 14.03 19.08 5.32
N ARG A 53 12.91 19.79 5.36
CA ARG A 53 12.64 20.91 4.44
C ARG A 53 12.03 22.08 5.19
N SER A 54 12.58 23.27 4.99
CA SER A 54 12.14 24.51 5.65
C SER A 54 12.08 24.38 7.18
N GLY A 55 12.99 23.61 7.79
CA GLY A 55 13.03 23.36 9.24
C GLY A 55 12.06 22.30 9.76
N PHE A 56 11.23 21.70 8.89
CA PHE A 56 10.31 20.63 9.24
C PHE A 56 10.91 19.26 8.94
N LYS A 57 10.77 18.34 9.90
CA LYS A 57 11.12 16.93 9.75
C LYS A 57 10.04 16.22 8.92
N LEU A 58 10.44 15.57 7.85
CA LEU A 58 9.56 14.91 6.88
C LEU A 58 10.05 13.50 6.57
N LEU A 59 9.14 12.64 6.12
CA LEU A 59 9.47 11.32 5.59
C LEU A 59 9.10 11.27 4.12
N GLN A 60 10.05 10.97 3.25
CA GLN A 60 9.79 10.79 1.83
C GLN A 60 9.61 9.31 1.51
N VAL A 61 8.45 8.97 0.93
CA VAL A 61 8.21 7.64 0.34
C VAL A 61 9.17 7.42 -0.83
N GLN A 62 9.75 6.24 -0.95
CA GLN A 62 10.70 5.93 -2.03
C GLN A 62 10.03 5.04 -3.10
N ASN A 63 10.82 4.20 -3.78
CA ASN A 63 10.36 3.28 -4.82
C ASN A 63 9.64 2.08 -4.20
N TYR A 64 8.40 2.29 -3.78
CA TYR A 64 7.55 1.26 -3.20
C TYR A 64 6.10 1.58 -3.51
N ALA A 65 5.37 0.63 -4.09
CA ALA A 65 3.94 0.71 -4.26
C ALA A 65 3.29 -0.51 -3.60
N GLY A 66 2.26 -0.30 -2.80
CA GLY A 66 1.68 -1.33 -1.95
C GLY A 66 0.92 -0.75 -0.77
N MET A 67 0.97 -1.42 0.37
CA MET A 67 0.38 -0.92 1.62
C MET A 67 1.33 -1.15 2.79
N LEU A 68 1.24 -0.31 3.81
CA LEU A 68 1.92 -0.45 5.09
C LEU A 68 0.89 -0.34 6.21
N SER A 69 0.77 -1.38 7.02
CA SER A 69 -0.10 -1.36 8.20
C SER A 69 0.70 -0.87 9.41
N THR A 70 0.12 0.07 10.16
CA THR A 70 0.70 0.56 11.41
C THR A 70 -0.01 -0.10 12.60
N PRO A 71 0.67 -0.29 13.75
CA PRO A 71 0.06 -0.87 14.94
C PRO A 71 -1.07 0.00 15.53
N HIS A 72 -1.19 1.26 15.10
CA HIS A 72 -2.17 2.23 15.58
C HIS A 72 -3.50 2.19 14.83
N GLY A 73 -3.74 1.16 14.02
CA GLY A 73 -4.98 1.04 13.25
C GLY A 73 -5.04 1.95 12.02
N PHE A 74 -3.90 2.52 11.58
CA PHE A 74 -3.82 3.23 10.30
C PHE A 74 -3.17 2.36 9.24
N GLN A 75 -3.64 2.51 8.01
CA GLN A 75 -3.06 1.86 6.84
C GLN A 75 -2.60 2.92 5.86
N LEU A 76 -1.31 2.90 5.54
CA LEU A 76 -0.73 3.75 4.52
C LEU A 76 -0.77 3.00 3.19
N GLU A 77 -1.63 3.44 2.29
CA GLU A 77 -1.71 2.92 0.92
C GLU A 77 -0.78 3.74 0.03
N ILE A 78 0.19 3.09 -0.61
CA ILE A 78 1.19 3.76 -1.43
C ILE A 78 0.96 3.39 -2.90
N LEU A 79 0.56 4.38 -3.69
CA LEU A 79 0.16 4.24 -5.09
C LEU A 79 1.33 4.56 -6.03
N PRO A 80 1.38 3.92 -7.22
CA PRO A 80 2.50 4.08 -8.13
C PRO A 80 2.56 5.49 -8.72
N LYS A 81 3.77 6.00 -8.96
CA LYS A 81 4.04 7.35 -9.50
C LYS A 81 3.37 7.63 -10.84
N VAL A 82 3.17 6.59 -11.66
CA VAL A 82 2.48 6.72 -12.96
C VAL A 82 1.01 7.10 -12.81
N GLY A 83 0.42 6.86 -11.63
CA GLY A 83 -0.96 7.20 -11.31
C GLY A 83 -1.14 8.57 -10.65
N LYS A 84 -0.08 9.39 -10.51
CA LYS A 84 -0.11 10.65 -9.74
C LYS A 84 -1.11 11.68 -10.28
N ASN A 85 -1.35 11.67 -11.58
CA ASN A 85 -2.33 12.56 -12.25
C ASN A 85 -3.74 11.93 -12.34
N LEU A 86 -3.94 10.76 -11.73
CA LEU A 86 -5.20 10.03 -11.75
C LEU A 86 -5.91 10.11 -10.39
N THR A 87 -7.18 9.72 -10.36
CA THR A 87 -7.88 9.49 -9.11
C THR A 87 -7.26 8.30 -8.37
N ALA A 88 -7.36 8.25 -7.04
CA ALA A 88 -6.85 7.13 -6.25
C ALA A 88 -7.41 5.77 -6.70
N ALA A 89 -8.66 5.72 -7.16
CA ALA A 89 -9.26 4.52 -7.76
C ALA A 89 -8.54 4.08 -9.05
N ASN A 90 -8.29 5.02 -9.96
CA ASN A 90 -7.60 4.73 -11.22
C ASN A 90 -6.14 4.37 -10.99
N ALA A 91 -5.46 5.03 -10.05
CA ALA A 91 -4.09 4.69 -9.67
C ALA A 91 -3.99 3.29 -9.02
N ARG A 92 -4.97 2.90 -8.18
CA ARG A 92 -5.10 1.51 -7.70
C ARG A 92 -5.27 0.53 -8.86
N GLN A 93 -6.12 0.86 -9.84
CA GLN A 93 -6.31 0.01 -11.00
C GLN A 93 -5.03 -0.15 -11.82
N THR A 94 -4.26 0.93 -11.98
CA THR A 94 -2.94 0.86 -12.61
C THR A 94 -2.01 -0.08 -11.86
N LEU A 95 -1.97 0.00 -10.53
CA LEU A 95 -1.16 -0.90 -9.70
C LEU A 95 -1.59 -2.37 -9.86
N LEU A 96 -2.89 -2.66 -9.80
CA LEU A 96 -3.41 -4.02 -9.97
C LEU A 96 -3.13 -4.56 -11.38
N THR A 97 -3.21 -3.70 -12.40
CA THR A 97 -2.82 -4.06 -13.77
C THR A 97 -1.34 -4.35 -13.86
N MET A 98 -0.47 -3.58 -13.22
CA MET A 98 0.96 -3.88 -13.17
C MET A 98 1.24 -5.23 -12.50
N LEU A 99 0.59 -5.46 -11.36
CA LEU A 99 0.74 -6.72 -10.62
C LEU A 99 0.27 -7.92 -11.44
N SER A 100 -0.84 -7.85 -12.18
CA SER A 100 -1.31 -8.99 -12.98
C SER A 100 -0.34 -9.45 -14.06
N HIS A 101 0.60 -8.60 -14.50
CA HIS A 101 1.66 -8.96 -15.44
C HIS A 101 2.87 -9.64 -14.76
N LEU A 102 2.95 -9.65 -13.43
CA LEU A 102 4.01 -10.35 -12.70
C LEU A 102 3.67 -11.84 -12.60
N PRO A 103 4.66 -12.74 -12.78
CA PRO A 103 4.41 -14.19 -12.87
C PRO A 103 3.73 -14.79 -11.63
N GLY A 104 3.96 -14.21 -10.44
CA GLY A 104 3.33 -14.61 -9.17
C GLY A 104 1.92 -14.07 -8.95
N PHE A 105 1.45 -13.12 -9.75
CA PHE A 105 0.20 -12.38 -9.55
C PHE A 105 -0.77 -12.52 -10.72
N ARG A 106 -0.49 -13.45 -11.66
CA ARG A 106 -1.35 -13.76 -12.82
C ARG A 106 -2.78 -14.18 -12.49
N HIS A 107 -3.05 -14.49 -11.22
CA HIS A 107 -4.36 -14.88 -10.70
C HIS A 107 -5.24 -13.67 -10.33
N ILE A 108 -4.71 -12.44 -10.40
CA ILE A 108 -5.52 -11.23 -10.21
C ILE A 108 -6.37 -11.03 -11.47
N GLU A 109 -7.69 -11.27 -11.35
CA GLU A 109 -8.62 -11.07 -12.46
C GLU A 109 -8.82 -9.56 -12.71
N THR A 110 -8.26 -9.05 -13.81
CA THR A 110 -8.23 -7.60 -14.13
C THR A 110 -9.61 -6.93 -14.16
N GLN A 111 -10.66 -7.64 -14.57
CA GLN A 111 -12.03 -7.09 -14.64
C GLN A 111 -12.67 -6.93 -13.26
N GLN A 112 -12.52 -7.91 -12.36
CA GLN A 112 -13.00 -7.83 -10.99
C GLN A 112 -12.19 -6.82 -10.16
N ALA A 113 -10.86 -6.82 -10.37
CA ALA A 113 -9.94 -5.86 -9.77
C ALA A 113 -10.33 -4.40 -10.07
N THR A 114 -10.84 -4.10 -11.28
CA THR A 114 -11.31 -2.75 -11.66
C THR A 114 -12.51 -2.28 -10.87
N LEU A 115 -13.49 -3.15 -10.65
CA LEU A 115 -14.68 -2.81 -9.87
C LEU A 115 -14.36 -2.69 -8.37
N GLN A 116 -13.42 -3.49 -7.87
CA GLN A 116 -12.98 -3.47 -6.47
C GLN A 116 -12.09 -2.27 -6.17
N ALA A 117 -11.18 -1.91 -7.08
CA ALA A 117 -10.35 -0.70 -6.99
C ALA A 117 -11.17 0.60 -6.94
N GLN A 118 -12.43 0.60 -7.34
CA GLN A 118 -13.31 1.75 -7.19
C GLN A 118 -13.96 1.83 -5.80
N ARG A 119 -14.13 0.70 -5.11
CA ARG A 119 -15.00 0.61 -3.92
C ARG A 119 -14.28 0.29 -2.61
N MET A 120 -13.07 -0.25 -2.65
CA MET A 120 -12.39 -0.73 -1.44
C MET A 120 -10.87 -0.48 -1.44
N PRO A 121 -10.24 -0.20 -0.27
CA PRO A 121 -8.80 -0.06 -0.12
C PRO A 121 -7.99 -1.24 -0.68
N LEU A 122 -6.74 -1.01 -1.08
CA LEU A 122 -5.89 -2.02 -1.74
C LEU A 122 -5.79 -3.35 -0.98
N LEU A 123 -5.69 -3.34 0.35
CA LEU A 123 -5.62 -4.57 1.14
C LEU A 123 -6.88 -5.43 1.03
N GLU A 124 -8.06 -4.80 1.04
CA GLU A 124 -9.33 -5.52 0.98
C GLU A 124 -9.51 -6.24 -0.37
N ILE A 125 -8.97 -5.66 -1.45
CA ILE A 125 -8.91 -6.28 -2.78
C ILE A 125 -8.13 -7.60 -2.70
N PHE A 126 -6.96 -7.59 -2.06
CA PHE A 126 -6.14 -8.79 -1.89
C PHE A 126 -6.82 -9.84 -1.01
N ILE A 127 -7.46 -9.43 0.09
CA ILE A 127 -8.21 -10.35 0.96
C ILE A 127 -9.35 -11.00 0.18
N HIS A 128 -10.12 -10.22 -0.57
CA HIS A 128 -11.21 -10.74 -1.39
C HIS A 128 -10.69 -11.74 -2.43
N GLN A 129 -9.62 -11.39 -3.17
CA GLN A 129 -9.05 -12.28 -4.18
C GLN A 129 -8.55 -13.59 -3.57
N PHE A 130 -7.89 -13.52 -2.40
CA PHE A 130 -7.46 -14.70 -1.66
C PHE A 130 -8.63 -15.60 -1.29
N LEU A 131 -9.69 -15.03 -0.67
CA LEU A 131 -10.86 -15.80 -0.27
C LEU A 131 -11.60 -16.41 -1.47
N HIS A 132 -11.68 -15.68 -2.58
CA HIS A 132 -12.25 -16.20 -3.83
C HIS A 132 -11.46 -17.39 -4.35
N SER A 133 -10.13 -17.28 -4.43
CA SER A 133 -9.26 -18.38 -4.86
C SER A 133 -9.33 -19.59 -3.93
N VAL A 134 -9.36 -19.39 -2.61
CA VAL A 134 -9.55 -20.48 -1.64
C VAL A 134 -10.91 -21.15 -1.80
N SER A 135 -11.98 -20.38 -1.99
CA SER A 135 -13.32 -20.91 -2.23
C SER A 135 -13.40 -21.76 -3.50
N GLN A 136 -12.77 -21.31 -4.59
CA GLN A 136 -12.67 -22.09 -5.82
C GLN A 136 -11.88 -23.39 -5.62
N LEU A 137 -10.75 -23.34 -4.91
CA LEU A 137 -9.95 -24.52 -4.59
C LEU A 137 -10.74 -25.54 -3.77
N LEU A 138 -11.46 -25.09 -2.74
CA LEU A 138 -12.30 -25.95 -1.92
C LEU A 138 -13.43 -26.62 -2.73
N LYS A 139 -14.03 -25.90 -3.69
CA LYS A 139 -15.08 -26.45 -4.57
C LYS A 139 -14.56 -27.50 -5.55
N GLN A 140 -13.30 -27.40 -5.98
CA GLN A 140 -12.66 -28.37 -6.87
C GLN A 140 -12.13 -29.61 -6.11
N GLY A 141 -12.12 -29.56 -4.78
CA GLY A 141 -11.61 -30.61 -3.90
C GLY A 141 -10.13 -30.41 -3.57
N LEU A 142 -9.79 -30.51 -2.28
CA LEU A 142 -8.38 -30.54 -1.86
C LEU A 142 -7.81 -31.89 -2.28
N ARG A 143 -6.75 -31.88 -3.09
CA ARG A 143 -6.01 -33.11 -3.41
C ARG A 143 -5.44 -33.64 -2.08
N SER A 144 -6.03 -34.72 -1.59
CA SER A 144 -5.61 -35.37 -0.36
C SER A 144 -4.31 -36.12 -0.65
N ASP A 145 -3.17 -35.44 -0.53
CA ASP A 145 -1.87 -36.12 -0.44
C ASP A 145 -1.80 -36.76 0.95
N TYR A 146 -2.51 -37.88 1.09
CA TYR A 146 -2.44 -38.73 2.26
C TYR A 146 -1.06 -39.41 2.23
N VAL A 147 -0.15 -38.94 3.08
CA VAL A 147 1.11 -39.64 3.36
C VAL A 147 0.73 -40.96 4.04
N MET A 148 0.95 -42.07 3.36
CA MET A 148 0.94 -43.41 3.96
C MET A 148 2.24 -43.66 4.73
#